data_AF-T0GGL0-F1
#
_entry.id   AF-T0GGL0-F1
#
_cell.length_a   1.000
_cell.length_b   1.000
_cell.length_c   1.000
_cell.angle_alpha   90.00
_cell.angle_beta   90.00
_cell.angle_gamma   90.00
#
_symmetry.space_group_name_H-M   'P 1'
#
loop_
_entity.id
_entity.type
_entity.pdbx_description
1 polymer ?
#
loop_
_entity_poly.entity_id
_entity_poly.type
_entity_poly.pdbx_seq_one_letter_code
_entity_poly.pdbx_strand_id
1 'polypeptide(L)' 'MLQQLIYRGVKGVTSLGNEYRILEKVLPKHMLGKTLSECRIREDWNLNLVTVKRPKKIVRIKAPRKFSEFSSRI' A
#
# COMPACT_ATOMS: atom_id res chain seq x y z
N MET A 1 -25.95 -5.33 2.79
CA MET A 1 -24.99 -5.42 1.67
C MET A 1 -24.84 -4.12 0.84
N LEU A 2 -25.71 -3.10 0.98
CA LEU A 2 -25.66 -1.86 0.17
C LEU A 2 -24.68 -0.77 0.65
N GLN A 3 -24.26 -0.75 1.92
CA GLN A 3 -23.45 0.35 2.47
C GLN A 3 -22.00 0.42 1.96
N GLN A 4 -21.45 -0.67 1.43
CA GLN A 4 -20.05 -0.72 0.98
C GLN A 4 -19.80 0.10 -0.29
N LEU A 5 -20.83 0.35 -1.10
CA LEU A 5 -20.74 1.13 -2.34
C LEU A 5 -20.64 2.65 -2.11
N ILE A 6 -21.05 3.12 -0.92
CA ILE A 6 -21.15 4.55 -0.60
C ILE A 6 -19.77 5.12 -0.23
N TYR A 7 -18.87 4.31 0.34
CA TYR A 7 -17.58 4.80 0.85
C TYR A 7 -16.44 4.64 -0.15
N ARG A 8 -16.13 5.76 -0.82
CA ARG A 8 -15.04 5.87 -1.79
C ARG A 8 -13.69 5.49 -1.16
N GLY A 9 -13.04 4.45 -1.70
CA GLY A 9 -11.70 4.02 -1.32
C GLY A 9 -11.63 2.80 -0.39
N VAL A 10 -12.77 2.28 0.08
CA VAL A 10 -12.85 0.97 0.75
C VAL A 10 -12.83 -0.12 -0.32
N LYS A 11 -11.88 -1.05 -0.21
CA LYS A 11 -11.70 -2.18 -1.13
C LYS A 11 -12.43 -3.43 -0.66
N GLY A 12 -12.54 -3.61 0.65
CA GLY A 12 -13.17 -4.76 1.25
C GLY A 12 -13.57 -4.45 2.69
N VAL A 13 -14.60 -5.14 3.17
CA VAL A 13 -15.03 -5.08 4.57
C VAL A 13 -15.27 -6.49 5.05
N THR A 14 -14.74 -6.80 6.22
CA THR A 14 -15.01 -8.04 6.95
C THR A 14 -15.65 -7.66 8.27
N SER A 15 -16.88 -8.10 8.51
CA SER A 15 -17.55 -7.86 9.79
C SER A 15 -17.01 -8.82 10.86
N LEU A 16 -16.76 -8.29 12.06
CA LEU A 16 -16.43 -9.05 13.27
C LEU A 16 -17.60 -8.88 14.23
N GLY A 17 -18.57 -9.78 14.12
CA GLY A 17 -19.85 -9.65 14.82
C GLY A 17 -20.63 -8.41 14.36
N ASN A 18 -21.38 -7.83 15.29
CA ASN A 18 -22.28 -6.71 14.99
C ASN A 18 -21.64 -5.34 15.26
N GLU A 19 -20.60 -5.28 16.10
CA GLU A 19 -20.03 -4.04 16.60
C GLU A 19 -18.74 -3.62 15.87
N TYR A 20 -17.95 -4.59 15.40
CA TYR A 20 -16.64 -4.32 14.83
C TYR A 20 -16.56 -4.74 13.36
N ARG A 21 -15.71 -4.04 12.61
CA ARG A 21 -15.44 -4.32 11.20
C ARG A 21 -13.97 -4.08 10.89
N ILE A 22 -13.39 -4.95 10.07
CA ILE A 22 -12.08 -4.74 9.45
C ILE A 22 -12.33 -4.13 8.06
N LEU A 23 -11.62 -3.03 7.78
CA LEU A 23 -11.70 -2.32 6.52
C LEU A 23 -10.37 -2.41 5.77
N GLU A 24 -10.40 -2.85 4.51
CA GLU A 24 -9.28 -2.66 3.60
C GLU A 24 -9.47 -1.35 2.85
N LYS A 25 -8.52 -0.42 2.96
CA LYS A 25 -8.60 0.91 2.34
C LYS A 25 -7.30 1.26 1.62
N VAL A 26 -7.39 2.07 0.58
CA VAL A 26 -6.22 2.74 0.00
C VAL A 26 -5.68 3.75 1.00
N LEU A 27 -4.35 3.78 1.20
CA LEU A 27 -3.70 4.73 2.08
C LEU A 27 -3.98 6.18 1.60
N PRO A 28 -4.52 7.06 2.46
CA PRO A 28 -4.74 8.46 2.11
C PRO A 28 -3.42 9.18 1.80
N LYS A 29 -3.44 10.11 0.84
CA LYS A 29 -2.24 10.84 0.39
C LYS A 29 -1.49 11.55 1.52
N HIS A 30 -2.21 12.11 2.50
CA HIS A 30 -1.62 12.85 3.63
C HIS A 30 -0.92 11.96 4.67
N MET A 31 -1.09 10.63 4.58
CA MET A 31 -0.38 9.65 5.40
C MET A 31 0.80 9.02 4.66
N LEU A 32 0.97 9.32 3.37
CA LEU A 32 2.06 8.76 2.58
C LEU A 32 3.41 9.31 3.07
N GLY A 33 4.37 8.41 3.28
CA GLY A 33 5.72 8.77 3.76
C GLY A 33 5.82 8.94 5.28
N LYS A 34 4.70 8.97 6.00
CA LYS A 34 4.67 8.98 7.47
C LYS A 34 4.84 7.58 8.04
N THR A 35 5.43 7.50 9.22
CA THR A 35 5.46 6.33 10.08
C THR A 35 4.09 6.10 10.73
N LEU A 36 3.86 4.90 11.27
CA LEU A 36 2.64 4.59 12.01
C LEU A 36 2.46 5.50 13.23
N SER A 37 3.56 5.79 13.93
CA SER A 37 3.58 6.65 15.12
C SER A 37 3.16 8.09 14.81
N GLU A 38 3.61 8.63 13.68
CA GLU A 38 3.21 9.98 13.23
C GLU A 38 1.76 10.05 12.76
N CYS A 39 1.18 8.92 12.34
CA CYS A 39 -0.20 8.85 11.89
C CYS A 39 -1.20 8.79 13.06
N ARG A 40 -0.77 8.43 14.28
CA ARG A 40 -1.56 8.44 15.52
C ARG A 40 -2.97 7.85 15.38
N ILE A 41 -3.08 6.77 14.61
CA ILE A 41 -4.36 6.19 14.15
C ILE A 41 -5.23 5.74 15.33
N ARG A 42 -4.59 5.27 16.41
CA ARG A 42 -5.29 4.80 17.60
C ARG A 42 -5.74 5.95 18.49
N GLU A 43 -4.88 6.93 18.70
CA GLU A 43 -5.14 8.06 19.58
C GLU A 43 -6.20 8.98 18.99
N ASP A 44 -6.08 9.28 17.70
CA ASP A 44 -6.94 10.27 17.07
C ASP A 44 -8.30 9.63 16.70
N TRP A 45 -8.30 8.39 16.20
CA TRP A 45 -9.49 7.79 15.56
C TRP A 45 -9.97 6.49 16.22
N ASN A 46 -9.29 6.00 17.27
CA ASN A 46 -9.57 4.72 17.92
C ASN A 46 -9.63 3.52 16.96
N LEU A 47 -8.78 3.54 15.93
CA LEU A 47 -8.65 2.45 14.96
C LEU A 47 -7.33 1.70 15.17
N ASN A 48 -7.37 0.39 14.94
CA ASN A 48 -6.17 -0.44 14.94
C ASN A 48 -5.74 -0.76 13.50
N LEU A 49 -4.46 -0.55 13.20
CA LEU A 49 -3.87 -1.01 11.96
C LEU A 49 -3.48 -2.49 12.10
N VAL A 50 -4.18 -3.37 11.38
CA VAL A 50 -3.97 -4.82 11.47
C VAL A 50 -2.88 -5.31 10.51
N THR A 51 -2.85 -4.78 9.29
CA THR A 51 -1.88 -5.20 8.26
C THR A 51 -1.68 -4.12 7.19
N VAL A 52 -0.58 -4.21 6.44
CA VAL A 52 -0.25 -3.31 5.32
C VAL A 52 0.10 -4.13 4.08
N LYS A 53 -0.74 -4.03 3.04
CA LYS A 53 -0.47 -4.63 1.74
C LYS A 53 0.35 -3.67 0.87
N ARG A 54 1.64 -3.96 0.70
CA ARG A 54 2.53 -3.19 -0.20
C ARG A 54 2.54 -3.82 -1.60
N PRO A 55 2.42 -3.03 -2.67
CA PRO A 55 2.62 -3.57 -4.02
C PRO A 55 4.06 -4.09 -4.14
N LYS A 56 4.23 -5.27 -4.75
CA LYS A 56 5.57 -5.79 -5.06
C LYS A 56 6.27 -4.77 -5.97
N LYS A 57 7.40 -4.22 -5.53
CA LYS A 57 8.26 -3.44 -6.43
C LYS A 57 8.73 -4.39 -7.53
N ILE A 58 8.23 -4.20 -8.74
CA ILE A 58 8.85 -4.80 -9.92
C ILE A 58 10.19 -4.08 -10.05
N VAL A 59 11.24 -4.69 -9.52
CA VAL A 59 12.60 -4.23 -9.78
C VAL A 59 12.81 -4.46 -11.27
N ARG A 60 12.71 -3.38 -12.06
CA ARG A 60 13.16 -3.42 -13.46
C ARG A 60 14.67 -3.59 -13.41
N ILE A 61 15.13 -4.84 -13.43
CA ILE A 61 16.52 -5.17 -13.69
C ILE A 61 16.80 -4.59 -15.08
N LYS A 62 17.55 -3.49 -15.14
CA LYS A 62 18.04 -2.97 -16.42
C LYS A 62 18.92 -4.08 -17.01
N ALA A 63 18.60 -4.54 -18.22
CA ALA A 63 19.40 -5.53 -18.92
C ALA A 63 20.88 -5.10 -18.91
N PRO A 64 21.84 -6.05 -18.78
CA PRO A 64 23.25 -5.72 -18.87
C PRO A 64 23.49 -5.03 -20.22
N ARG A 65 24.09 -3.84 -20.19
CA ARG A 65 24.54 -3.17 -21.42
C ARG A 65 25.50 -4.13 -22.10
N LYS A 66 25.14 -4.64 -23.29
CA LYS A 66 26.09 -5.34 -24.15
C LYS A 66 27.23 -4.35 -24.43
N PHE A 67 28.43 -4.65 -23.96
CA PHE A 67 29.65 -4.03 -24.48
C PHE A 67 29.82 -4.57 -25.91
N SER A 68 29.21 -3.91 -26.87
CA SER A 68 29.59 -4.06 -28.28
C SER A 68 30.79 -3.16 -28.55
N GLU A 69 31.82 -3.78 -29.14
CA GLU A 69 32.84 -3.16 -29.99
C GLU A 69 33.93 -2.33 -29.30
N PHE A 70 34.99 -3.02 -28.85
CA PHE A 70 36.37 -2.57 -29.06
C PHE A 70 37.23 -3.78 -29.39
N SER A 71 37.12 -4.28 -30.62
CA SER A 71 38.14 -5.13 -31.24
C SER A 71 38.36 -4.67 -32.67
N SER A 72 39.01 -3.51 -32.80
CA SER A 72 39.66 -3.08 -34.03
C SER A 72 40.77 -2.11 -33.66
N ARG A 73 41.95 -2.66 -33.34
CA ARG A 73 43.30 -2.05 -33.39
C ARG A 73 44.17 -2.77 -32.37
N ILE A 74 44.88 -3.78 -32.83
CA ILE A 74 46.35 -3.90 -32.87
C ILE A 74 46.66 -5.05 -33.83
#